data_AF-A0A953RV30-F1
#
_entry.id   AF-A0A953RV30-F1
#
_cell.length_a   1.000
_cell.length_b   1.000
_cell.length_c   1.000
_cell.angle_alpha   90.00
_cell.angle_beta   90.00
_cell.angle_gamma   90.00
#
_symmetry.space_group_name_H-M   'P 1'
#
loop_
_entity.id
_entity.type
_entity.pdbx_description
1 polymer ?
#
loop_
_entity_poly.entity_id
_entity_poly.type
_entity_poly.pdbx_seq_one_letter_code
_entity_poly.pdbx_strand_id
1 'polypeptide(L)'
;MGAAARNLDHALGIPQGRGGEQRDGASAENTLIKNAKVVTFNAPVKSPGGQSYKVVGYINGENLVEKVQTWLENPIFGDMLIETEYSYYREGANGLKFPSQIVQKRGGWPFFTAYILGAHANPANLQQLMTPPAGGRGGPPGGAAAPAAAGPTSEKLADGVYRINGAYNSLAIEFADYILLFEPGPQSEARAQAIIAEAKRVIPNKPIRYGVISHHHFDHTSGLPAVVAEGIAIVTPTVNKAFLMKALTAPRTLAPDSMSKSGKKPVIEAMTGDKRVFQDATRTFEVHLIKGLPHADGLVIGYLPKEKILVYADMFNLPPPNDPVPNPPVVGTQVFVDNIERLKLEPERIMSIHNLNPDRLTTLAEIKASLGRK
;
A
#
# COMPACT_ATOMS: atom_id res chain seq x y z
N MET A 1 21.97 45.52 -45.29
CA MET A 1 23.36 45.94 -44.94
C MET A 1 23.35 46.19 -43.44
N GLY A 2 23.99 45.46 -42.54
CA GLY A 2 25.09 44.51 -42.61
C GLY A 2 25.88 44.74 -41.32
N ALA A 3 25.95 43.73 -40.44
CA ALA A 3 26.79 43.59 -39.22
C ALA A 3 26.69 44.74 -38.17
N ALA A 4 26.47 44.50 -36.88
CA ALA A 4 27.27 43.61 -36.05
C ALA A 4 26.47 42.95 -34.92
N ALA A 5 26.25 41.65 -35.09
CA ALA A 5 26.26 40.71 -33.98
C ALA A 5 27.70 40.49 -33.53
N ARG A 6 27.95 40.60 -32.22
CA ARG A 6 29.06 40.01 -31.44
C ARG A 6 29.05 40.66 -30.05
N ASN A 7 28.44 39.98 -29.09
CA ASN A 7 28.82 39.96 -27.65
C ASN A 7 27.66 39.46 -26.80
N LEU A 8 27.35 38.16 -26.90
CA LEU A 8 26.53 37.44 -25.90
C LEU A 8 26.90 35.95 -25.83
N ASP A 9 28.13 35.60 -26.20
CA ASP A 9 28.64 34.21 -26.26
C ASP A 9 29.47 33.78 -25.04
N HIS A 10 29.43 34.50 -23.90
CA HIS A 10 30.30 34.18 -22.76
C HIS A 10 29.63 34.04 -21.38
N ALA A 11 28.31 33.82 -21.31
CA ALA A 11 27.63 33.54 -20.02
C ALA A 11 26.79 32.26 -19.98
N LEU A 12 26.59 31.56 -21.10
CA LEU A 12 25.88 30.28 -21.15
C LEU A 12 26.59 29.40 -22.17
N GLY A 13 27.49 28.53 -21.71
CA GLY A 13 28.20 27.59 -22.58
C GLY A 13 27.24 26.60 -23.22
N ILE A 14 26.66 26.98 -24.36
CA ILE A 14 25.81 26.16 -25.23
C ILE A 14 26.64 25.79 -26.46
N PRO A 15 27.02 24.51 -26.64
CA PRO A 15 27.44 24.03 -27.96
C PRO A 15 26.19 23.80 -28.80
N GLN A 16 26.10 24.48 -29.94
CA GLN A 16 25.18 24.07 -31.00
C GLN A 16 25.65 22.72 -31.57
N GLY A 17 24.87 21.66 -31.38
CA GLY A 17 25.14 20.37 -31.99
C GLY A 17 24.00 19.37 -31.77
N ARG A 18 23.60 18.66 -32.83
CA ARG A 18 22.78 17.46 -32.73
C ARG A 18 23.57 16.41 -31.94
N GLY A 19 23.22 16.20 -30.68
CA GLY A 19 23.80 15.17 -29.82
C GLY A 19 23.14 15.25 -28.45
N GLY A 20 22.79 14.10 -27.87
CA GLY A 20 22.12 14.04 -26.57
C GLY A 20 22.87 14.87 -25.52
N GLU A 21 22.17 15.83 -24.92
CA GLU A 21 22.73 16.65 -23.84
C GLU A 21 22.74 15.82 -22.56
N GLN A 22 23.93 15.36 -22.19
CA GLN A 22 24.24 14.84 -20.86
C GLN A 22 24.69 16.03 -20.00
N ARG A 23 23.82 16.47 -19.08
CA ARG A 23 24.23 17.25 -17.91
C ARG A 23 23.65 16.53 -16.69
N ASP A 24 24.50 16.30 -15.69
CA ASP A 24 24.21 15.58 -14.44
C ASP A 24 24.03 14.05 -14.55
N GLY A 25 24.62 13.43 -15.58
CA GLY A 25 24.59 11.97 -15.76
C GLY A 25 23.24 11.42 -16.25
N ALA A 26 22.25 12.30 -16.49
CA ALA A 26 20.98 11.96 -17.10
C ALA A 26 21.11 11.90 -18.63
N SER A 27 20.57 10.85 -19.25
CA SER A 27 20.37 10.77 -20.70
C SER A 27 18.98 11.29 -21.05
N ALA A 28 18.88 12.14 -22.08
CA ALA A 28 17.62 12.72 -22.53
C ALA A 28 17.27 12.29 -23.97
N GLU A 29 16.04 11.84 -24.19
CA GLU A 29 15.50 11.55 -25.53
C GLU A 29 14.27 12.42 -25.82
N ASN A 30 14.20 12.96 -27.03
CA ASN A 30 13.11 13.84 -27.48
C ASN A 30 12.30 13.17 -28.59
N THR A 31 10.98 13.07 -28.43
CA THR A 31 10.06 12.58 -29.48
C THR A 31 8.84 13.49 -29.58
N LEU A 32 8.29 13.66 -30.77
CA LEU A 32 7.03 14.39 -30.99
C LEU A 32 5.85 13.40 -30.97
N ILE A 33 4.89 13.61 -30.08
CA ILE A 33 3.65 12.81 -30.02
C ILE A 33 2.46 13.77 -30.01
N LYS A 34 1.56 13.68 -31.00
CA LYS A 34 0.31 14.48 -31.10
C LYS A 34 0.51 15.99 -30.81
N ASN A 35 1.50 16.62 -31.45
CA ASN A 35 1.86 18.04 -31.29
C ASN A 35 2.43 18.45 -29.91
N ALA A 36 2.70 17.51 -29.01
CA ALA A 36 3.47 17.73 -27.79
C ALA A 36 4.92 17.25 -27.96
N LYS A 37 5.87 18.03 -27.43
CA LYS A 37 7.26 17.63 -27.28
C LYS A 37 7.37 16.76 -26.03
N VAL A 38 7.77 15.50 -26.20
CA VAL A 38 7.99 14.56 -25.10
C VAL A 38 9.48 14.48 -24.83
N VAL A 39 9.85 14.74 -23.58
CA VAL A 39 11.23 14.67 -23.09
C VAL A 39 11.32 13.56 -22.06
N THR A 40 12.14 12.55 -22.31
CA THR A 40 12.40 11.48 -21.35
C THR A 40 13.78 11.67 -20.76
N PHE A 41 13.91 11.61 -19.44
CA PHE A 41 15.19 11.60 -18.75
C PHE A 41 15.33 10.43 -17.79
N ASN A 42 16.54 9.90 -17.67
CA ASN A 42 16.89 8.92 -16.66
C ASN A 42 17.59 9.62 -15.50
N ALA A 43 17.01 9.60 -14.31
CA ALA A 43 17.62 10.20 -13.14
C ALA A 43 18.91 9.46 -12.74
N PRO A 44 19.92 10.17 -12.19
CA PRO A 44 21.11 9.54 -11.63
C PRO A 44 20.78 8.68 -10.40
N VAL A 45 19.71 9.02 -9.68
CA VAL A 45 19.17 8.23 -8.56
C VAL A 45 18.69 6.87 -9.08
N LYS A 46 19.09 5.81 -8.38
CA LYS A 46 18.75 4.43 -8.70
C LYS A 46 17.65 3.89 -7.79
N SER A 47 16.80 3.05 -8.34
CA SER A 47 15.86 2.23 -7.60
C SER A 47 16.58 1.12 -6.82
N PRO A 48 15.91 0.44 -5.87
CA PRO A 48 16.50 -0.68 -5.14
C PRO A 48 17.03 -1.81 -6.05
N GLY A 49 16.44 -2.00 -7.23
CA GLY A 49 16.89 -2.94 -8.26
C GLY A 49 18.04 -2.45 -9.13
N GLY A 50 18.53 -1.22 -8.93
CA GLY A 50 19.65 -0.62 -9.66
C GLY A 50 19.29 0.11 -10.96
N GLN A 51 18.01 0.20 -11.30
CA GLN A 51 17.54 0.94 -12.49
C GLN A 51 17.53 2.44 -12.22
N SER A 52 17.81 3.26 -13.23
CA SER A 52 17.53 4.69 -13.13
C SER A 52 16.03 4.94 -13.14
N TYR A 53 15.55 5.87 -12.30
CA TYR A 53 14.17 6.32 -12.41
C TYR A 53 13.98 7.07 -13.72
N LYS A 54 13.03 6.60 -14.53
CA LYS A 54 12.63 7.25 -15.76
C LYS A 54 11.60 8.32 -15.46
N VAL A 55 11.81 9.52 -15.99
CA VAL A 55 10.84 10.61 -15.93
C VAL A 55 10.51 11.07 -17.34
N VAL A 56 9.23 11.26 -17.61
CA VAL A 56 8.70 11.64 -18.92
C VAL A 56 7.92 12.94 -18.79
N GLY A 57 8.43 14.02 -19.37
CA GLY A 57 7.79 15.33 -19.43
C GLY A 57 7.08 15.53 -20.77
N TYR A 58 5.87 16.09 -20.73
CA TYR A 58 5.06 16.45 -21.88
C TYR A 58 4.96 17.97 -21.94
N ILE A 59 5.44 18.55 -23.04
CA ILE A 59 5.52 20.00 -23.26
C ILE A 59 4.63 20.35 -24.45
N ASN A 60 3.75 21.34 -24.30
CA ASN A 60 2.79 21.73 -25.33
C ASN A 60 3.36 22.73 -26.34
N GLY A 61 2.52 23.15 -27.29
CA GLY A 61 2.89 24.10 -28.35
C GLY A 61 3.30 25.49 -27.85
N GLU A 62 2.99 25.85 -26.60
CA GLU A 62 3.43 27.09 -25.94
C GLU A 62 4.73 26.93 -25.14
N ASN A 63 5.39 25.76 -25.22
CA ASN A 63 6.52 25.38 -24.39
C ASN A 63 6.20 25.30 -22.88
N LEU A 64 4.95 24.99 -22.52
CA LEU A 64 4.53 24.78 -21.14
C LEU A 64 4.47 23.28 -20.81
N VAL A 65 4.90 22.92 -19.60
CA VAL A 65 4.82 21.53 -19.11
C VAL A 65 3.36 21.22 -18.80
N GLU A 66 2.77 20.21 -19.42
CA GLU A 66 1.39 19.79 -19.14
C GLU A 66 1.34 18.58 -18.22
N LYS A 67 2.34 17.72 -18.31
CA LYS A 67 2.38 16.48 -17.54
C LYS A 67 3.81 16.02 -17.30
N VAL A 68 4.05 15.45 -16.12
CA VAL A 68 5.25 14.70 -15.79
C VAL A 68 4.85 13.32 -15.28
N GLN A 69 5.49 12.27 -15.79
CA GLN A 69 5.28 10.90 -15.34
C GLN A 69 6.60 10.33 -14.80
N THR A 70 6.52 9.56 -13.72
CA THR A 70 7.63 8.72 -13.22
C THR A 70 7.06 7.43 -12.65
N TRP A 71 7.91 6.45 -12.35
CA TRP A 71 7.53 5.20 -11.71
C TRP A 71 8.31 5.04 -10.43
N LEU A 72 7.64 4.69 -9.34
CA LEU A 72 8.27 4.40 -8.06
C LEU A 72 7.92 2.97 -7.65
N GLU A 73 8.86 2.28 -7.02
CA GLU A 73 8.60 0.99 -6.41
C GLU A 73 7.51 1.11 -5.33
N ASN A 74 6.64 0.12 -5.28
CA ASN A 74 5.58 0.00 -4.31
C ASN A 74 5.35 -1.48 -3.99
N PRO A 75 5.24 -1.86 -2.70
CA PRO A 75 5.05 -3.26 -2.31
C PRO A 75 3.85 -3.95 -2.99
N ILE A 76 2.79 -3.19 -3.30
CA ILE A 76 1.54 -3.73 -3.86
C ILE A 76 1.48 -3.53 -5.36
N PHE A 77 1.80 -2.33 -5.84
CA PHE A 77 1.65 -1.98 -7.26
C PHE A 77 2.90 -2.25 -8.11
N GLY A 78 4.00 -2.74 -7.52
CA GLY A 78 5.25 -2.88 -8.24
C GLY A 78 5.78 -1.53 -8.68
N ASP A 79 6.01 -1.36 -9.98
CA ASP A 79 6.41 -0.10 -10.60
C ASP A 79 5.17 0.82 -10.71
N MET A 80 4.85 1.51 -9.61
CA MET A 80 3.69 2.39 -9.51
C MET A 80 3.89 3.68 -10.31
N LEU A 81 3.01 3.91 -11.28
CA LEU A 81 2.98 5.16 -12.02
C LEU A 81 2.59 6.34 -11.10
N ILE A 82 3.41 7.38 -11.13
CA ILE A 82 3.15 8.70 -10.55
C ILE A 82 2.99 9.68 -11.71
N GLU A 83 1.89 10.42 -11.71
CA GLU A 83 1.61 11.43 -12.73
C GLU A 83 1.38 12.77 -12.04
N THR A 84 1.98 13.83 -12.55
CA THR A 84 1.68 15.20 -12.15
C THR A 84 1.19 15.96 -13.38
N GLU A 85 -0.05 16.43 -13.33
CA GLU A 85 -0.69 17.23 -14.37
C GLU A 85 -0.67 18.71 -13.96
N TYR A 86 -0.34 19.57 -14.91
CA TYR A 86 -0.22 21.00 -14.75
C TYR A 86 -1.22 21.68 -15.68
N SER A 87 -2.09 22.51 -15.14
CA SER A 87 -3.21 23.06 -15.89
C SER A 87 -3.50 24.50 -15.51
N TYR A 88 -4.28 25.17 -16.37
CA TYR A 88 -4.73 26.55 -16.19
C TYR A 88 -3.56 27.50 -15.94
N TYR A 89 -2.62 27.54 -16.87
CA TYR A 89 -1.47 28.44 -16.77
C TYR A 89 -1.91 29.91 -16.68
N ARG A 90 -1.27 30.65 -15.78
CA ARG A 90 -1.46 32.09 -15.57
C ARG A 90 -0.11 32.80 -15.66
N GLU A 91 -0.15 34.09 -15.94
CA GLU A 91 1.03 34.95 -15.85
C GLU A 91 1.11 35.58 -14.46
N GLY A 92 2.29 35.45 -13.84
CA GLY A 92 2.66 36.10 -12.60
C GLY A 92 3.49 37.37 -12.84
N ALA A 93 4.18 37.83 -11.79
CA ALA A 93 5.07 38.97 -11.90
C ALA A 93 6.16 38.73 -12.95
N ASN A 94 6.53 39.78 -13.69
CA ASN A 94 7.62 39.76 -14.69
C ASN A 94 7.42 38.74 -15.83
N GLY A 95 6.17 38.39 -16.17
CA GLY A 95 5.85 37.49 -17.28
C GLY A 95 6.09 36.00 -17.00
N LEU A 96 6.33 35.62 -15.73
CA LEU A 96 6.49 34.21 -15.35
C LEU A 96 5.17 33.48 -15.53
N LYS A 97 5.11 32.54 -16.48
CA LYS A 97 3.97 31.60 -16.60
C LYS A 97 4.08 30.50 -15.54
N PHE A 98 3.00 30.24 -14.83
CA PHE A 98 2.91 29.17 -13.82
C PHE A 98 1.55 28.45 -13.90
N PRO A 99 1.48 27.14 -13.60
CA PRO A 99 0.22 26.41 -13.58
C PRO A 99 -0.58 26.80 -12.33
N SER A 100 -1.83 27.24 -12.50
CA SER A 100 -2.70 27.56 -11.35
C SER A 100 -3.37 26.33 -10.73
N GLN A 101 -3.26 25.16 -11.37
CA GLN A 101 -3.62 23.87 -10.78
C GLN A 101 -2.53 22.83 -11.03
N ILE A 102 -2.19 22.08 -9.98
CA ILE A 102 -1.30 20.92 -10.02
C ILE A 102 -2.05 19.74 -9.43
N VAL A 103 -2.25 18.68 -10.22
CA VAL A 103 -2.89 17.44 -9.78
C VAL A 103 -1.87 16.31 -9.83
N GLN A 104 -1.60 15.67 -8.69
CA GLN A 104 -0.79 14.45 -8.66
C GLN A 104 -1.70 13.22 -8.55
N LYS A 105 -1.44 12.22 -9.38
CA LYS A 105 -2.05 10.89 -9.35
C LYS A 105 -1.02 9.82 -9.01
N ARG A 106 -1.46 8.76 -8.34
CA ARG A 106 -0.67 7.55 -8.05
C ARG A 106 -1.48 6.33 -8.45
N GLY A 107 -0.91 5.46 -9.30
CA GLY A 107 -1.62 4.29 -9.83
C GLY A 107 -2.88 4.63 -10.64
N GLY A 108 -2.98 5.88 -11.12
CA GLY A 108 -4.13 6.44 -11.83
C GLY A 108 -5.16 7.17 -10.95
N TRP A 109 -4.99 7.20 -9.62
CA TRP A 109 -5.92 7.83 -8.69
C TRP A 109 -5.40 9.16 -8.17
N PRO A 110 -6.24 10.22 -8.03
CA PRO A 110 -5.82 11.48 -7.44
C PRO A 110 -5.28 11.27 -6.02
N PHE A 111 -4.10 11.83 -5.76
CA PHE A 111 -3.44 11.80 -4.47
C PHE A 111 -3.37 13.19 -3.85
N PHE A 112 -3.12 14.21 -4.67
CA PHE A 112 -2.93 15.58 -4.22
C PHE A 112 -3.40 16.57 -5.28
N THR A 113 -4.00 17.67 -4.85
CA THR A 113 -4.33 18.81 -5.71
C THR A 113 -3.88 20.10 -5.03
N ALA A 114 -3.11 20.92 -5.74
CA ALA A 114 -2.77 22.27 -5.31
C ALA A 114 -3.38 23.30 -6.27
N TYR A 115 -3.89 24.39 -5.69
CA TYR A 115 -4.24 25.60 -6.42
C TYR A 115 -3.19 26.66 -6.14
N ILE A 116 -2.51 27.12 -7.20
CA ILE A 116 -1.46 28.12 -7.11
C ILE A 116 -2.07 29.48 -7.42
N LEU A 117 -2.06 30.36 -6.43
CA LEU A 117 -2.68 31.69 -6.54
C LEU A 117 -1.75 32.74 -7.14
N GLY A 118 -0.43 32.52 -7.04
CA GLY A 118 0.59 33.41 -7.58
C GLY A 118 1.96 32.74 -7.55
N ALA A 119 2.85 33.21 -8.43
CA ALA A 119 4.25 32.83 -8.44
C ALA A 119 5.11 34.08 -8.66
N HIS A 120 6.23 34.14 -7.94
CA HIS A 120 7.23 35.20 -8.08
C HIS A 120 8.54 34.56 -8.50
N ALA A 121 9.10 35.02 -9.62
CA ALA A 121 10.44 34.63 -10.02
C ALA A 121 11.45 35.20 -9.02
N ASN A 122 12.38 34.36 -8.56
CA ASN A 122 13.55 34.75 -7.76
C ASN A 122 13.21 35.70 -6.60
N PRO A 123 12.41 35.26 -5.62
CA PRO A 123 12.05 36.12 -4.49
C PRO A 123 13.30 36.55 -3.72
N ALA A 124 13.28 37.75 -3.12
CA ALA A 124 14.45 38.32 -2.45
C ALA A 124 14.98 37.44 -1.29
N ASN A 125 14.14 36.58 -0.72
CA ASN A 125 14.49 35.62 0.32
C ASN A 125 14.80 34.20 -0.22
N LEU A 126 15.21 34.06 -1.48
CA LEU A 126 15.47 32.76 -2.12
C LEU A 126 16.42 31.87 -1.29
N GLN A 127 17.52 32.42 -0.74
CA GLN A 127 18.43 31.61 0.09
C GLN A 127 17.73 31.03 1.33
N GLN A 128 16.85 31.81 1.98
CA GLN A 128 16.08 31.33 3.12
C GLN A 128 15.12 30.21 2.72
N LEU A 129 14.43 30.35 1.57
CA LEU A 129 13.50 29.33 1.05
C LEU A 129 14.20 28.05 0.58
N MET A 130 15.44 28.17 0.09
CA MET A 130 16.29 27.04 -0.32
C MET A 130 17.02 26.39 0.85
N THR A 131 17.06 27.03 2.02
CA THR A 131 17.60 26.45 3.24
C THR A 131 16.54 25.54 3.84
N PRO A 132 16.74 24.21 3.87
CA PRO A 132 15.80 23.32 4.51
C PRO A 132 15.65 23.72 5.99
N PRO A 133 14.43 23.76 6.56
CA PRO A 133 14.28 23.96 7.99
C PRO A 133 15.12 22.91 8.74
N ALA A 134 15.77 23.33 9.83
CA ALA A 134 16.58 22.45 10.64
C ALA A 134 15.72 21.25 11.12
N GLY A 135 16.01 20.06 10.60
CA GLY A 135 15.61 18.79 11.18
C GLY A 135 14.12 18.58 11.45
N GLY A 136 13.27 18.72 10.43
CA GLY A 136 11.97 18.04 10.41
C GLY A 136 12.02 16.95 9.37
N ARG A 137 12.47 15.74 9.71
CA ARG A 137 12.26 14.54 8.86
C ARG A 137 10.74 14.34 8.74
N GLY A 138 10.13 15.00 7.76
CA GLY A 138 8.72 14.90 7.42
C GLY A 138 8.48 13.57 6.72
N GLY A 139 8.34 12.55 7.54
CA GLY A 139 8.27 11.14 7.18
C GLY A 139 9.17 10.39 8.16
N PRO A 140 8.64 9.38 8.90
CA PRO A 140 9.51 8.55 9.70
C PRO A 140 10.65 8.08 8.79
N PRO A 141 11.94 8.20 9.18
CA PRO A 141 12.99 7.54 8.43
C PRO A 141 12.53 6.11 8.19
N GLY A 142 12.61 5.63 6.95
CA GLY A 142 12.40 4.22 6.65
C GLY A 142 13.13 3.44 7.73
N GLY A 143 12.34 2.80 8.60
CA GLY A 143 12.83 2.40 9.91
C GLY A 143 14.13 1.67 9.72
N ALA A 144 15.20 2.13 10.39
CA ALA A 144 16.40 1.33 10.50
C ALA A 144 15.94 -0.10 10.78
N ALA A 145 16.40 -1.05 9.95
CA ALA A 145 16.00 -2.45 10.07
C ALA A 145 16.07 -2.78 11.56
N ALA A 146 14.90 -2.97 12.17
CA ALA A 146 14.84 -3.34 13.57
C ALA A 146 15.76 -4.57 13.71
N PRO A 147 16.58 -4.65 14.76
CA PRO A 147 17.43 -5.82 14.98
C PRO A 147 16.58 -7.05 14.74
N ALA A 148 17.08 -7.98 13.92
CA ALA A 148 16.33 -9.14 13.44
C ALA A 148 15.49 -9.69 14.59
N ALA A 149 14.20 -9.37 14.59
CA ALA A 149 13.32 -9.82 15.64
C ALA A 149 13.45 -11.34 15.66
N ALA A 150 13.50 -11.94 16.84
CA ALA A 150 13.26 -13.37 16.94
C ALA A 150 12.04 -13.67 16.04
N GLY A 151 12.16 -14.67 15.16
CA GLY A 151 11.10 -15.00 14.20
C GLY A 151 9.74 -15.05 14.90
N PRO A 152 8.64 -14.74 14.19
CA PRO A 152 7.36 -14.53 14.83
C PRO A 152 7.02 -15.69 15.74
N THR A 153 6.75 -15.40 17.01
CA THR A 153 6.32 -16.43 17.95
C THR A 153 4.88 -16.82 17.63
N SER A 154 4.52 -18.07 17.86
CA SER A 154 3.13 -18.53 17.76
C SER A 154 2.51 -18.77 19.13
N GLU A 155 1.24 -18.42 19.29
CA GLU A 155 0.38 -18.84 20.40
C GLU A 155 -0.61 -19.90 19.90
N LYS A 156 -0.66 -21.06 20.56
CA LYS A 156 -1.65 -22.10 20.25
C LYS A 156 -3.00 -21.71 20.85
N LEU A 157 -3.99 -21.45 20.01
CA LEU A 157 -5.36 -21.08 20.44
C LEU A 157 -6.26 -22.31 20.63
N ALA A 158 -6.03 -23.36 19.84
CA ALA A 158 -6.68 -24.66 19.92
C ALA A 158 -5.83 -25.68 19.16
N ASP A 159 -6.23 -26.95 19.15
CA ASP A 159 -5.58 -27.96 18.31
C ASP A 159 -5.66 -27.58 16.83
N GLY A 160 -4.50 -27.40 16.21
CA GLY A 160 -4.40 -26.92 14.82
C GLY A 160 -4.87 -25.48 14.59
N VAL A 161 -5.06 -24.65 15.64
CA VAL A 161 -5.29 -23.20 15.49
C VAL A 161 -4.16 -22.44 16.17
N TYR A 162 -3.45 -21.63 15.41
CA TYR A 162 -2.33 -20.84 15.93
C TYR A 162 -2.48 -19.37 15.54
N ARG A 163 -2.30 -18.49 16.52
CA ARG A 163 -2.03 -17.07 16.28
C ARG A 163 -0.53 -16.93 16.06
N ILE A 164 -0.13 -16.40 14.92
CA ILE A 164 1.27 -16.06 14.61
C ILE A 164 1.46 -14.58 14.94
N ASN A 165 2.22 -14.31 16.00
CA ASN A 165 2.42 -12.98 16.54
C ASN A 165 3.31 -12.11 15.65
N GLY A 166 3.15 -10.79 15.76
CA GLY A 166 3.92 -9.78 15.04
C GLY A 166 3.27 -8.42 15.23
N ALA A 167 3.73 -7.38 14.54
CA ALA A 167 2.98 -6.11 14.50
C ALA A 167 1.58 -6.29 13.88
N TYR A 168 1.50 -7.21 12.91
CA TYR A 168 0.28 -7.73 12.31
C TYR A 168 0.26 -9.24 12.57
N ASN A 169 -0.73 -9.70 13.31
CA ASN A 169 -0.97 -11.10 13.59
C ASN A 169 -1.53 -11.80 12.35
N SER A 170 -1.36 -13.12 12.29
CA SER A 170 -2.02 -13.97 11.31
C SER A 170 -2.59 -15.20 12.01
N LEU A 171 -3.72 -15.72 11.54
CA LEU A 171 -4.32 -16.94 12.08
C LEU A 171 -4.00 -18.11 11.14
N ALA A 172 -3.28 -19.11 11.63
CA ALA A 172 -3.04 -20.36 10.94
C ALA A 172 -4.02 -21.43 11.41
N ILE A 173 -4.67 -22.08 10.43
CA ILE A 173 -5.75 -23.04 10.64
C ILE A 173 -5.41 -24.33 9.91
N GLU A 174 -5.26 -25.41 10.66
CA GLU A 174 -5.03 -26.75 10.15
C GLU A 174 -6.35 -27.40 9.70
N PHE A 175 -6.35 -27.84 8.44
CA PHE A 175 -7.30 -28.80 7.88
C PHE A 175 -6.58 -30.15 7.69
N ALA A 176 -7.30 -31.20 7.29
CA ALA A 176 -6.79 -32.56 7.14
C ALA A 176 -5.53 -32.63 6.25
N ASP A 177 -5.55 -31.92 5.12
CA ASP A 177 -4.54 -32.01 4.06
C ASP A 177 -3.93 -30.66 3.66
N TYR A 178 -4.24 -29.57 4.38
CA TYR A 178 -3.66 -28.24 4.15
C TYR A 178 -3.74 -27.30 5.36
N ILE A 179 -3.08 -26.15 5.22
CA ILE A 179 -3.19 -24.98 6.11
C ILE A 179 -3.93 -23.88 5.36
N LEU A 180 -4.86 -23.22 6.06
CA LEU A 180 -5.42 -21.93 5.67
C LEU A 180 -4.82 -20.84 6.57
N LEU A 181 -4.40 -19.74 5.97
CA LEU A 181 -4.00 -18.53 6.69
C LEU A 181 -5.07 -17.46 6.54
N PHE A 182 -5.45 -16.81 7.65
CA PHE A 182 -6.14 -15.53 7.62
C PHE A 182 -5.11 -14.43 7.90
N GLU A 183 -5.03 -13.48 6.98
CA GLU A 183 -4.03 -12.41 6.88
C GLU A 183 -2.58 -12.90 6.68
N PRO A 184 -2.27 -13.59 5.55
CA PRO A 184 -0.93 -14.11 5.28
C PRO A 184 0.06 -13.06 4.75
N GLY A 185 -0.45 -11.92 4.25
CA GLY A 185 0.31 -10.94 3.48
C GLY A 185 0.41 -9.52 4.08
N PRO A 186 0.37 -9.28 5.40
CA PRO A 186 0.42 -7.92 5.91
C PRO A 186 1.82 -7.33 5.86
N GLN A 187 1.89 -6.00 5.98
CA GLN A 187 3.04 -5.17 6.30
C GLN A 187 4.19 -5.14 5.28
N SER A 188 4.75 -6.30 4.91
CA SER A 188 5.89 -6.43 4.00
C SER A 188 6.10 -7.88 3.55
N GLU A 189 6.91 -8.08 2.51
CA GLU A 189 7.33 -9.43 2.10
C GLU A 189 8.01 -10.20 3.23
N ALA A 190 8.91 -9.55 3.97
CA ALA A 190 9.62 -10.19 5.07
C ALA A 190 8.66 -10.69 6.16
N ARG A 191 7.59 -9.92 6.44
CA ARG A 191 6.55 -10.32 7.38
C ARG A 191 5.78 -11.54 6.87
N ALA A 192 5.35 -11.52 5.62
CA ALA A 192 4.60 -12.62 5.00
C ALA A 192 5.43 -13.92 4.93
N GLN A 193 6.71 -13.83 4.56
CA GLN A 193 7.63 -14.97 4.58
C GLN A 193 7.77 -15.56 5.98
N ALA A 194 7.87 -14.70 7.00
CA ALA A 194 7.96 -15.14 8.39
C ALA A 194 6.66 -15.83 8.87
N ILE A 195 5.48 -15.33 8.45
CA ILE A 195 4.19 -15.99 8.72
C ILE A 195 4.14 -17.36 8.07
N ILE A 196 4.50 -17.46 6.79
CA ILE A 196 4.48 -18.73 6.03
C ILE A 196 5.43 -19.75 6.66
N ALA A 197 6.64 -19.32 7.03
CA ALA A 197 7.62 -20.18 7.68
C ALA A 197 7.13 -20.68 9.04
N GLU A 198 6.56 -19.80 9.87
CA GLU A 198 6.06 -20.17 11.19
C GLU A 198 4.85 -21.10 11.10
N ALA A 199 3.92 -20.85 10.17
CA ALA A 199 2.78 -21.73 9.92
C ALA A 199 3.22 -23.16 9.57
N LYS A 200 4.21 -23.31 8.68
CA LYS A 200 4.81 -24.61 8.33
C LYS A 200 5.55 -25.26 9.49
N ARG A 201 6.12 -24.46 10.41
CA ARG A 201 6.81 -24.97 11.60
C ARG A 201 5.82 -25.55 12.61
N VAL A 202 4.72 -24.86 12.87
CA VAL A 202 3.72 -25.26 13.88
C VAL A 202 2.71 -26.29 13.37
N ILE A 203 2.48 -26.34 12.06
CA ILE A 203 1.66 -27.35 11.38
C ILE A 203 2.52 -28.01 10.28
N PRO A 204 3.43 -28.95 10.64
CA PRO A 204 4.36 -29.53 9.69
C PRO A 204 3.67 -30.44 8.66
N ASN A 205 4.36 -30.67 7.52
CA ASN A 205 3.98 -31.62 6.46
C ASN A 205 2.68 -31.31 5.70
N LYS A 206 2.09 -30.12 5.87
CA LYS A 206 0.90 -29.68 5.15
C LYS A 206 1.20 -28.45 4.27
N PRO A 207 0.75 -28.43 3.01
CA PRO A 207 0.86 -27.24 2.18
C PRO A 207 -0.08 -26.14 2.67
N ILE A 208 0.31 -24.88 2.48
CA ILE A 208 -0.61 -23.75 2.64
C ILE A 208 -1.38 -23.60 1.33
N ARG A 209 -2.70 -23.83 1.34
CA ARG A 209 -3.52 -23.74 0.12
C ARG A 209 -4.20 -22.39 -0.05
N TYR A 210 -4.71 -21.83 1.04
CA TYR A 210 -5.54 -20.64 1.01
C TYR A 210 -5.02 -19.56 1.95
N GLY A 211 -5.09 -18.32 1.46
CA GLY A 211 -4.76 -17.11 2.19
C GLY A 211 -5.92 -16.13 2.12
N VAL A 212 -6.72 -16.02 3.18
CA VAL A 212 -7.80 -15.04 3.27
C VAL A 212 -7.20 -13.70 3.66
N ILE A 213 -7.41 -12.66 2.85
CA ILE A 213 -7.09 -11.28 3.26
C ILE A 213 -8.34 -10.61 3.84
N SER A 214 -8.18 -9.87 4.94
CA SER A 214 -9.30 -9.17 5.55
C SER A 214 -9.87 -8.08 4.64
N HIS A 215 -9.00 -7.27 4.03
CA HIS A 215 -9.37 -6.21 3.09
C HIS A 215 -8.16 -5.72 2.26
N HIS A 216 -8.38 -4.75 1.37
CA HIS A 216 -7.42 -4.35 0.34
C HIS A 216 -6.44 -3.24 0.75
N HIS A 217 -6.47 -2.77 2.00
CA HIS A 217 -5.54 -1.74 2.46
C HIS A 217 -4.10 -2.20 2.42
N PHE A 218 -3.19 -1.22 2.32
CA PHE A 218 -1.82 -1.50 1.97
C PHE A 218 -1.07 -2.29 3.06
N ASP A 219 -1.40 -2.01 4.31
CA ASP A 219 -0.86 -2.66 5.49
C ASP A 219 -1.31 -4.13 5.64
N HIS A 220 -2.37 -4.55 4.94
CA HIS A 220 -2.86 -5.93 4.88
C HIS A 220 -2.41 -6.67 3.61
N THR A 221 -1.91 -5.93 2.61
CA THR A 221 -1.62 -6.49 1.28
C THR A 221 -0.18 -6.35 0.79
N SER A 222 0.67 -5.59 1.51
CA SER A 222 2.06 -5.33 1.11
C SER A 222 2.97 -6.55 1.07
N GLY A 223 2.60 -7.65 1.74
CA GLY A 223 3.31 -8.93 1.74
C GLY A 223 2.77 -9.97 0.75
N LEU A 224 1.70 -9.66 -0.01
CA LEU A 224 1.11 -10.59 -0.97
C LEU A 224 2.06 -11.14 -2.04
N PRO A 225 3.11 -10.44 -2.49
CA PRO A 225 4.09 -11.05 -3.38
C PRO A 225 4.70 -12.35 -2.85
N ALA A 226 5.00 -12.43 -1.55
CA ALA A 226 5.50 -13.66 -0.93
C ALA A 226 4.45 -14.77 -0.89
N VAL A 227 3.18 -14.41 -0.71
CA VAL A 227 2.03 -15.33 -0.75
C VAL A 227 1.88 -15.93 -2.16
N VAL A 228 2.01 -15.11 -3.20
CA VAL A 228 2.01 -15.57 -4.60
C VAL A 228 3.24 -16.42 -4.92
N ALA A 229 4.42 -16.03 -4.46
CA ALA A 229 5.66 -16.78 -4.65
C ALA A 229 5.61 -18.17 -3.99
N GLU A 230 4.91 -18.31 -2.86
CA GLU A 230 4.62 -19.60 -2.24
C GLU A 230 3.61 -20.42 -3.05
N GLY A 231 2.73 -19.78 -3.83
CA GLY A 231 1.68 -20.42 -4.63
C GLY A 231 0.37 -20.59 -3.88
N ILE A 232 0.16 -19.78 -2.84
CA ILE A 232 -1.08 -19.78 -2.03
C ILE A 232 -2.18 -19.06 -2.83
N ALA A 233 -3.37 -19.64 -2.88
CA ALA A 233 -4.55 -18.99 -3.45
C ALA A 233 -5.06 -17.90 -2.50
N ILE A 234 -5.13 -16.66 -2.99
CA ILE A 234 -5.61 -15.51 -2.22
C ILE A 234 -7.13 -15.47 -2.29
N VAL A 235 -7.78 -15.51 -1.13
CA VAL A 235 -9.24 -15.49 -1.01
C VAL A 235 -9.68 -14.11 -0.55
N THR A 236 -10.64 -13.51 -1.26
CA THR A 236 -11.14 -12.15 -0.97
C THR A 236 -12.54 -11.95 -1.55
N PRO A 237 -13.34 -10.96 -1.10
CA PRO A 237 -14.57 -10.58 -1.79
C PRO A 237 -14.38 -10.16 -3.24
N THR A 238 -15.38 -10.46 -4.08
CA THR A 238 -15.35 -10.19 -5.53
C THR A 238 -14.99 -8.74 -5.87
N VAL A 239 -15.43 -7.77 -5.06
CA VAL A 239 -15.12 -6.34 -5.26
C VAL A 239 -13.61 -6.04 -5.28
N ASN A 240 -12.81 -6.81 -4.54
CA ASN A 240 -11.36 -6.61 -4.46
C ASN A 240 -10.59 -7.26 -5.62
N LYS A 241 -11.22 -8.17 -6.38
CA LYS A 241 -10.53 -8.99 -7.38
C LYS A 241 -9.84 -8.15 -8.46
N ALA A 242 -10.56 -7.18 -9.04
CA ALA A 242 -10.00 -6.34 -10.11
C ALA A 242 -8.80 -5.52 -9.61
N PHE A 243 -8.91 -4.98 -8.40
CA PHE A 243 -7.83 -4.25 -7.74
C PHE A 243 -6.59 -5.12 -7.54
N LEU A 244 -6.73 -6.28 -6.89
CA LEU A 244 -5.61 -7.17 -6.60
C LEU A 244 -4.98 -7.74 -7.87
N MET A 245 -5.79 -8.11 -8.86
CA MET A 245 -5.27 -8.58 -10.14
C MET A 245 -4.45 -7.50 -10.83
N LYS A 246 -4.93 -6.25 -10.87
CA LYS A 246 -4.17 -5.12 -11.44
C LYS A 246 -2.85 -4.91 -10.69
N ALA A 247 -2.88 -4.95 -9.36
CA ALA A 247 -1.71 -4.73 -8.51
C ALA A 247 -0.66 -5.85 -8.64
N LEU A 248 -1.09 -7.11 -8.54
CA LEU A 248 -0.20 -8.28 -8.53
C LEU A 248 0.27 -8.72 -9.93
N THR A 249 -0.20 -8.07 -10.99
CA THR A 249 0.28 -8.30 -12.37
C THR A 249 1.08 -7.12 -12.93
N ALA A 250 1.23 -6.05 -12.16
CA ALA A 250 2.03 -4.90 -12.55
C ALA A 250 3.53 -5.27 -12.65
N PRO A 251 4.30 -4.60 -13.52
CA PRO A 251 5.76 -4.76 -13.59
C PRO A 251 6.41 -4.51 -12.23
N ARG A 252 7.49 -5.24 -11.92
CA ARG A 252 8.24 -5.11 -10.67
C ARG A 252 9.74 -4.99 -10.93
N THR A 253 10.08 -4.10 -11.85
CA THR A 253 11.45 -3.95 -12.33
C THR A 253 12.28 -3.07 -11.41
N LEU A 254 11.68 -2.05 -10.78
CA LEU A 254 12.37 -1.09 -9.93
C LEU A 254 12.83 -1.68 -8.60
N ALA A 255 12.08 -2.63 -8.05
CA ALA A 255 12.44 -3.40 -6.86
C ALA A 255 11.95 -4.85 -7.00
N PRO A 256 12.76 -5.74 -7.60
CA PRO A 256 12.38 -7.15 -7.80
C PRO A 256 12.15 -7.88 -6.47
N ASP A 257 10.94 -8.38 -6.33
CA ASP A 257 10.40 -9.02 -5.13
C ASP A 257 10.34 -10.55 -5.27
N SER A 258 9.83 -11.26 -4.27
CA SER A 258 9.75 -12.72 -4.30
C SER A 258 8.83 -13.26 -5.41
N MET A 259 7.72 -12.58 -5.69
CA MET A 259 6.79 -12.97 -6.75
C MET A 259 7.45 -12.91 -8.14
N SER A 260 8.05 -11.77 -8.48
CA SER A 260 8.73 -11.57 -9.76
C SER A 260 9.90 -12.51 -9.97
N LYS A 261 10.64 -12.86 -8.90
CA LYS A 261 11.72 -13.86 -8.94
C LYS A 261 11.22 -15.29 -9.11
N SER A 262 10.05 -15.63 -8.56
CA SER A 262 9.48 -16.97 -8.65
C SER A 262 8.87 -17.31 -10.01
N GLY A 263 8.48 -16.30 -10.79
CA GLY A 263 7.72 -16.45 -12.03
C GLY A 263 6.28 -16.94 -11.85
N LYS A 264 5.81 -17.15 -10.61
CA LYS A 264 4.43 -17.54 -10.32
C LYS A 264 3.47 -16.39 -10.57
N LYS A 265 2.25 -16.73 -11.00
CA LYS A 265 1.16 -15.78 -11.22
C LYS A 265 0.21 -15.79 -10.02
N PRO A 266 -0.41 -14.65 -9.67
CA PRO A 266 -1.38 -14.60 -8.60
C PRO A 266 -2.61 -15.47 -8.94
N VAL A 267 -3.07 -16.23 -7.95
CA VAL A 267 -4.36 -16.95 -7.99
C VAL A 267 -5.29 -16.24 -7.02
N ILE A 268 -6.32 -15.58 -7.55
CA ILE A 268 -7.33 -14.86 -6.76
C ILE A 268 -8.65 -15.62 -6.81
N GLU A 269 -9.05 -16.19 -5.67
CA GLU A 269 -10.34 -16.81 -5.44
C GLU A 269 -11.32 -15.78 -4.87
N ALA A 270 -12.13 -15.20 -5.75
CA ALA A 270 -13.17 -14.28 -5.34
C ALA A 270 -14.34 -15.03 -4.67
N MET A 271 -14.67 -14.67 -3.44
CA MET A 271 -15.94 -15.06 -2.84
C MET A 271 -17.08 -14.23 -3.42
N THR A 272 -18.13 -14.91 -3.83
CA THR A 272 -19.40 -14.32 -4.27
C THR A 272 -20.39 -14.32 -3.11
N GLY A 273 -21.11 -13.23 -2.91
CA GLY A 273 -22.04 -13.07 -1.79
C GLY A 273 -21.35 -12.74 -0.47
N ASP A 274 -22.05 -12.99 0.64
CA ASP A 274 -21.66 -12.49 1.97
C ASP A 274 -20.88 -13.50 2.82
N LYS A 275 -20.72 -14.75 2.36
CA LYS A 275 -20.11 -15.83 3.15
C LYS A 275 -19.33 -16.81 2.28
N ARG A 276 -18.19 -17.27 2.77
CA ARG A 276 -17.43 -18.43 2.25
C ARG A 276 -17.14 -19.39 3.40
N VAL A 277 -17.27 -20.69 3.16
CA VAL A 277 -16.99 -21.74 4.17
C VAL A 277 -15.89 -22.66 3.67
N PHE A 278 -14.91 -22.91 4.53
CA PHE A 278 -13.90 -23.97 4.38
C PHE A 278 -14.22 -25.04 5.41
N GLN A 279 -14.41 -26.28 4.95
CA GLN A 279 -14.85 -27.37 5.83
C GLN A 279 -14.28 -28.71 5.38
N ASP A 280 -13.87 -29.51 6.36
CA ASP A 280 -13.59 -30.93 6.20
C ASP A 280 -14.05 -31.71 7.46
N ALA A 281 -13.64 -32.96 7.60
CA ALA A 281 -13.96 -33.80 8.75
C ALA A 281 -13.34 -33.28 10.07
N THR A 282 -12.32 -32.41 10.02
CA THR A 282 -11.62 -31.90 11.19
C THR A 282 -12.25 -30.61 11.73
N ARG A 283 -12.70 -29.71 10.84
CA ARG A 283 -13.11 -28.35 11.22
C ARG A 283 -13.92 -27.61 10.15
N THR A 284 -14.63 -26.58 10.60
CA THR A 284 -15.27 -25.54 9.78
C THR A 284 -14.66 -24.18 10.09
N PHE A 285 -14.31 -23.41 9.05
CA PHE A 285 -13.93 -22.01 9.13
C PHE A 285 -14.82 -21.19 8.20
N GLU A 286 -15.43 -20.14 8.73
CA GLU A 286 -16.34 -19.27 8.01
C GLU A 286 -15.70 -17.90 7.78
N VAL A 287 -15.81 -17.38 6.58
CA VAL A 287 -15.42 -16.02 6.22
C VAL A 287 -16.68 -15.24 5.92
N HIS A 288 -16.90 -14.11 6.60
CA HIS A 288 -18.12 -13.31 6.50
C HIS A 288 -17.82 -11.88 6.08
N LEU A 289 -18.59 -11.36 5.14
CA LEU A 289 -18.57 -9.96 4.73
C LEU A 289 -19.14 -9.05 5.83
N ILE A 290 -18.42 -7.98 6.14
CA ILE A 290 -18.89 -6.90 6.99
C ILE A 290 -19.69 -5.90 6.15
N LYS A 291 -20.88 -5.55 6.61
CA LYS A 291 -21.77 -4.58 5.95
C LYS A 291 -21.78 -3.24 6.68
N GLY A 292 -21.80 -2.15 5.92
CA GLY A 292 -22.00 -0.80 6.46
C GLY A 292 -20.75 -0.16 7.07
N LEU A 293 -19.55 -0.69 6.82
CA LEU A 293 -18.30 -0.13 7.32
C LEU A 293 -17.71 0.85 6.28
N PRO A 294 -17.54 2.14 6.60
CA PRO A 294 -16.98 3.12 5.67
C PRO A 294 -15.44 3.02 5.50
N HIS A 295 -14.81 2.03 6.13
CA HIS A 295 -13.36 1.83 6.13
C HIS A 295 -12.85 1.23 4.82
N ALA A 296 -13.47 0.14 4.36
CA ALA A 296 -13.08 -0.56 3.14
C ALA A 296 -14.24 -1.38 2.59
N ASP A 297 -14.45 -1.29 1.28
CA ASP A 297 -15.32 -2.21 0.56
C ASP A 297 -14.75 -3.63 0.61
N GLY A 298 -15.63 -4.63 0.78
CA GLY A 298 -15.20 -6.02 0.76
C GLY A 298 -14.35 -6.42 1.98
N LEU A 299 -14.54 -5.79 3.14
CA LEU A 299 -13.89 -6.23 4.39
C LEU A 299 -14.56 -7.49 4.96
N VAL A 300 -13.76 -8.47 5.37
CA VAL A 300 -14.23 -9.73 5.95
C VAL A 300 -13.67 -10.00 7.34
N ILE A 301 -14.42 -10.80 8.10
CA ILE A 301 -13.97 -11.47 9.33
C ILE A 301 -13.92 -12.98 9.12
N GLY A 302 -13.12 -13.65 9.94
CA GLY A 302 -13.09 -15.10 10.04
C GLY A 302 -13.74 -15.60 11.34
N TYR A 303 -14.44 -16.73 11.31
CA TYR A 303 -15.03 -17.35 12.48
C TYR A 303 -14.83 -18.87 12.47
N LEU A 304 -14.41 -19.40 13.62
CA LEU A 304 -14.25 -20.81 13.93
C LEU A 304 -15.37 -21.21 14.89
N PRO A 305 -16.49 -21.82 14.41
CA PRO A 305 -17.66 -22.08 15.26
C PRO A 305 -17.39 -23.07 16.39
N LYS A 306 -16.58 -24.10 16.14
CA LYS A 306 -16.26 -25.14 17.14
C LYS A 306 -15.39 -24.57 18.26
N GLU A 307 -14.38 -23.76 17.91
CA GLU A 307 -13.44 -23.17 18.85
C GLU A 307 -13.93 -21.83 19.44
N LYS A 308 -15.03 -21.30 18.89
CA LYS A 308 -15.61 -19.98 19.19
C LYS A 308 -14.57 -18.85 19.13
N ILE A 309 -13.70 -18.90 18.11
CA ILE A 309 -12.68 -17.88 17.83
C ILE A 309 -13.13 -17.05 16.63
N LEU A 310 -13.13 -15.73 16.77
CA LEU A 310 -13.33 -14.78 15.67
C LEU A 310 -12.03 -14.02 15.41
N VAL A 311 -11.67 -13.82 14.14
CA VAL A 311 -10.54 -12.99 13.71
C VAL A 311 -11.03 -11.82 12.86
N TYR A 312 -10.51 -10.61 13.12
CA TYR A 312 -10.91 -9.38 12.44
C TYR A 312 -9.74 -8.41 12.25
N ALA A 313 -9.94 -7.43 11.37
CA ALA A 313 -9.04 -6.29 11.18
C ALA A 313 -9.82 -4.96 11.28
N ASP A 314 -9.14 -3.92 11.73
CA ASP A 314 -9.47 -2.48 11.58
C ASP A 314 -10.82 -1.97 12.10
N MET A 315 -11.58 -2.78 12.84
CA MET A 315 -12.87 -2.36 13.36
C MET A 315 -12.89 -2.07 14.86
N PHE A 316 -11.87 -2.50 15.60
CA PHE A 316 -11.79 -2.30 17.04
C PHE A 316 -10.32 -2.17 17.46
N ASN A 317 -10.10 -1.30 18.46
CA ASN A 317 -8.88 -1.19 19.22
C ASN A 317 -9.27 -1.07 20.70
N LEU A 318 -8.42 -1.54 21.61
CA LEU A 318 -8.66 -1.33 23.04
C LEU A 318 -8.58 0.17 23.36
N PRO A 319 -9.63 0.78 23.91
CA PRO A 319 -9.56 2.16 24.37
C PRO A 319 -8.60 2.28 25.55
N PRO A 320 -8.02 3.47 25.79
CA PRO A 320 -7.17 3.71 26.94
C PRO A 320 -7.89 3.38 28.25
N PRO A 321 -7.21 2.80 29.26
CA PRO A 321 -7.87 2.45 30.53
C PRO A 321 -8.57 3.63 31.24
N ASN A 322 -8.02 4.84 31.06
CA ASN A 322 -8.54 6.06 31.69
C ASN A 322 -9.72 6.69 30.91
N ASP A 323 -9.98 6.24 29.68
CA ASP A 323 -11.08 6.71 28.84
C ASP A 323 -11.69 5.52 28.07
N PRO A 324 -12.38 4.60 28.77
CA PRO A 324 -12.76 3.30 28.22
C PRO A 324 -13.97 3.33 27.28
N VAL A 325 -14.71 4.46 27.22
CA VAL A 325 -15.90 4.60 26.36
C VAL A 325 -15.77 5.90 25.57
N PRO A 326 -15.28 5.85 24.32
CA PRO A 326 -15.12 7.03 23.49
C PRO A 326 -16.44 7.78 23.25
N ASN A 327 -16.38 9.12 23.28
CA ASN A 327 -17.51 9.99 22.94
C ASN A 327 -17.11 11.02 21.87
N PRO A 328 -17.66 10.95 20.64
CA PRO A 328 -18.65 9.98 20.17
C PRO A 328 -18.07 8.56 20.07
N PRO A 329 -18.91 7.51 20.12
CA PRO A 329 -18.44 6.14 19.96
C PRO A 329 -17.81 5.90 18.59
N VAL A 330 -16.82 5.00 18.54
CA VAL A 330 -16.11 4.66 17.30
C VAL A 330 -17.05 3.90 16.35
N VAL A 331 -17.31 4.50 15.19
CA VAL A 331 -18.23 3.95 14.17
C VAL A 331 -17.84 2.53 13.75
N GLY A 332 -16.54 2.27 13.54
CA GLY A 332 -16.05 0.94 13.19
C GLY A 332 -16.43 -0.12 14.22
N THR A 333 -16.30 0.20 15.51
CA THR A 333 -16.65 -0.70 16.62
C THR A 333 -18.15 -0.97 16.68
N GLN A 334 -18.98 0.06 16.43
CA GLN A 334 -20.43 -0.10 16.36
C GLN A 334 -20.82 -1.07 15.22
N VAL A 335 -20.31 -0.81 14.01
CA VAL A 335 -20.58 -1.66 12.84
C VAL A 335 -20.11 -3.10 13.08
N PHE A 336 -18.99 -3.29 13.77
CA PHE A 336 -18.49 -4.63 14.09
C PHE A 336 -19.44 -5.41 14.98
N VAL A 337 -19.89 -4.81 16.10
CA VAL A 337 -20.85 -5.44 17.02
C VAL A 337 -22.16 -5.74 16.30
N ASP A 338 -22.68 -4.77 15.54
CA ASP A 338 -23.94 -4.93 14.81
C ASP A 338 -23.85 -6.06 13.76
N ASN A 339 -22.68 -6.26 13.12
CA ASN A 339 -22.46 -7.38 12.21
C ASN A 339 -22.33 -8.73 12.93
N ILE A 340 -21.67 -8.79 14.09
CA ILE A 340 -21.63 -10.00 14.93
C ILE A 340 -23.06 -10.44 15.31
N GLU A 341 -23.89 -9.48 15.74
CA GLU A 341 -25.29 -9.73 16.12
C GLU A 341 -26.16 -10.13 14.93
N ARG A 342 -26.05 -9.43 13.80
CA ARG A 342 -26.73 -9.76 12.54
C ARG A 342 -26.42 -11.18 12.07
N LEU A 343 -25.15 -11.58 12.17
CA LEU A 343 -24.68 -12.90 11.78
C LEU A 343 -24.93 -13.97 12.84
N LYS A 344 -25.40 -13.58 14.04
CA LYS A 344 -25.63 -14.45 15.20
C LYS A 344 -24.37 -15.24 15.58
N LEU A 345 -23.20 -14.59 15.53
CA LEU A 345 -21.94 -15.21 15.93
C LEU A 345 -21.78 -15.11 17.45
N GLU A 346 -21.29 -16.18 18.06
CA GLU A 346 -21.05 -16.26 19.51
C GLU A 346 -19.57 -16.54 19.80
N PRO A 347 -18.67 -15.56 19.58
CA PRO A 347 -17.26 -15.73 19.88
C PRO A 347 -16.99 -15.63 21.38
N GLU A 348 -16.22 -16.58 21.90
CA GLU A 348 -15.65 -16.52 23.26
C GLU A 348 -14.29 -15.81 23.25
N ARG A 349 -13.56 -15.90 22.13
CA ARG A 349 -12.27 -15.25 21.94
C ARG A 349 -12.24 -14.51 20.61
N ILE A 350 -11.75 -13.28 20.63
CA ILE A 350 -11.65 -12.41 19.46
C ILE A 350 -10.19 -12.00 19.29
N MET A 351 -9.64 -12.35 18.14
CA MET A 351 -8.28 -12.06 17.72
C MET A 351 -8.27 -10.87 16.76
N SER A 352 -7.45 -9.88 17.05
CA SER A 352 -7.20 -8.76 16.14
C SER A 352 -5.99 -9.03 15.27
N ILE A 353 -6.06 -8.63 14.00
CA ILE A 353 -4.88 -8.58 13.12
C ILE A 353 -3.89 -7.55 13.64
N HIS A 354 -4.31 -6.33 13.96
CA HIS A 354 -3.45 -5.38 14.65
C HIS A 354 -3.33 -5.75 16.11
N ASN A 355 -2.15 -5.58 16.70
CA ASN A 355 -2.01 -5.79 18.13
C ASN A 355 -2.92 -4.82 18.90
N LEU A 356 -3.63 -5.38 19.87
CA LEU A 356 -4.26 -4.57 20.90
C LEU A 356 -3.15 -4.04 21.83
N ASN A 357 -3.45 -3.01 22.61
CA ASN A 357 -2.51 -2.49 23.61
C ASN A 357 -3.12 -2.58 25.02
N PRO A 358 -2.65 -3.48 25.90
CA PRO A 358 -1.59 -4.47 25.67
C PRO A 358 -2.03 -5.57 24.70
N ASP A 359 -1.06 -6.29 24.13
CA ASP A 359 -1.32 -7.31 23.12
C ASP A 359 -1.93 -8.59 23.72
N ARG A 360 -3.16 -8.91 23.31
CA ARG A 360 -3.95 -10.05 23.81
C ARG A 360 -5.17 -10.32 22.93
N LEU A 361 -5.84 -11.44 23.17
CA LEU A 361 -7.21 -11.65 22.72
C LEU A 361 -8.19 -10.81 23.54
N THR A 362 -9.33 -10.48 22.95
CA THR A 362 -10.46 -9.80 23.61
C THR A 362 -11.73 -10.64 23.53
N THR A 363 -12.82 -10.15 24.12
CA THR A 363 -14.14 -10.80 24.12
C THR A 363 -15.21 -9.86 23.57
N LEU A 364 -16.34 -10.41 23.13
CA LEU A 364 -17.47 -9.59 22.68
C LEU A 364 -17.99 -8.67 23.80
N ALA A 365 -17.93 -9.13 25.06
CA ALA A 365 -18.34 -8.33 26.22
C ALA A 365 -17.45 -7.09 26.41
N GLU A 366 -16.13 -7.22 26.26
CA GLU A 366 -15.20 -6.08 26.33
C GLU A 366 -15.44 -5.07 25.20
N ILE A 367 -15.69 -5.56 23.98
CA ILE A 367 -16.01 -4.70 22.83
C ILE A 367 -17.33 -3.96 23.08
N LYS A 368 -18.37 -4.64 23.56
CA LYS A 368 -19.65 -4.02 23.92
C LYS A 368 -19.49 -2.99 25.04
N ALA A 369 -18.70 -3.31 26.07
CA ALA A 369 -18.40 -2.38 27.16
C ALA A 369 -17.73 -1.10 26.65
N SER A 370 -16.85 -1.18 25.64
CA SER A 370 -16.23 0.01 25.01
C SER A 370 -17.22 0.94 24.31
N LEU A 371 -18.44 0.45 24.02
CA LEU A 371 -19.55 1.23 23.47
C LEU A 371 -20.57 1.63 24.56
N GLY A 372 -20.28 1.37 25.83
CA GLY A 372 -21.25 1.54 26.93
C GLY A 372 -22.42 0.56 26.88
N ARG A 373 -22.31 -0.53 26.11
CA ARG A 373 -23.33 -1.59 26.00
C ARG A 373 -23.06 -2.69 27.02
N LYS A 374 -24.11 -3.37 27.48
CA LYS A 374 -24.02 -4.54 28.38
C LYS A 374 -23.96 -5.85 27.60
#